data_AF-A0A2I2YBT9-F1
#
_entry.id   AF-A0A2I2YBT9-F1
#
_cell.length_a   1.000
_cell.length_b   1.000
_cell.length_c   1.000
_cell.angle_alpha   90.00
_cell.angle_beta   90.00
_cell.angle_gamma   90.00
#
_symmetry.space_group_name_H-M   'P 1'
#
loop_
_entity.id
_entity.type
_entity.pdbx_description
1 polymer ?
#
loop_
_entity_poly.entity_id
_entity_poly.type
_entity_poly.pdbx_seq_one_letter_code
_entity_poly.pdbx_strand_id
1 'polypeptide(L)'
;MPDSNFAERSEEQVSGAKVIAQALKTQDVEYIFGIVGIPVTEIAIAAQQLGIKYIGMRNEQAACYAASAIGYLTSRPGVCLVVSGPGLIHALGGMANANMNCWLKLVDYIPSSLPAQAA
;
A
#
# COMPACT_ATOMS: atom_id res chain seq x y z
N MET A 1 11.09 -43.64 21.39
CA MET A 1 9.75 -43.04 21.55
C MET A 1 9.88 -41.83 22.47
N PRO A 2 9.51 -40.62 22.03
CA PRO A 2 10.01 -39.97 20.83
C PRO A 2 10.75 -38.66 21.16
N ASP A 3 11.78 -38.40 20.36
CA ASP A 3 12.48 -37.12 20.24
C ASP A 3 11.52 -36.08 19.63
N SER A 4 11.10 -35.08 20.42
CA SER A 4 10.37 -33.92 19.90
C SER A 4 11.35 -32.87 19.42
N ASN A 5 11.84 -33.10 18.20
CA ASN A 5 12.45 -32.11 17.32
C ASN A 5 11.46 -30.94 17.12
N PHE A 6 11.52 -29.92 17.97
CA PHE A 6 10.97 -28.61 17.66
C PHE A 6 11.91 -27.96 16.66
N ALA A 7 11.76 -28.36 15.40
CA ALA A 7 12.44 -27.78 14.28
C ALA A 7 12.35 -26.26 14.35
N GLU A 8 13.52 -25.63 14.40
CA GLU A 8 13.72 -24.24 14.03
C GLU A 8 13.05 -24.03 12.66
N ARG A 9 11.84 -23.47 12.65
CA ARG A 9 11.38 -22.73 11.48
C ARG A 9 12.24 -21.48 11.49
N SER A 10 13.26 -21.46 10.64
CA SER A 10 13.86 -20.20 10.20
C SER A 10 12.72 -19.37 9.62
N GLU A 11 12.19 -18.44 10.40
CA GLU A 11 11.28 -17.40 9.95
C GLU A 11 12.05 -16.57 8.93
N GLU A 12 11.94 -16.96 7.66
CA GLU A 12 12.40 -16.16 6.55
C GLU A 12 11.71 -14.80 6.70
N GLN A 13 12.45 -13.76 7.10
CA GLN A 13 11.88 -12.44 7.38
C GLN A 13 11.16 -11.92 6.13
N VAL A 14 9.84 -12.08 6.10
CA VAL A 14 9.04 -11.60 4.99
C VAL A 14 8.90 -10.09 5.14
N SER A 15 9.45 -9.34 4.18
CA SER A 15 9.26 -7.89 4.13
C SER A 15 7.77 -7.56 4.11
N GLY A 16 7.32 -6.72 5.05
CA GLY A 16 5.90 -6.30 5.14
C GLY A 16 5.38 -5.72 3.84
N ALA A 17 6.24 -5.05 3.06
CA ALA A 17 5.90 -4.54 1.73
C ALA A 17 5.47 -5.64 0.75
N LYS A 18 6.11 -6.82 0.80
CA LYS A 18 5.72 -7.98 -0.02
C LYS A 18 4.38 -8.56 0.42
N VAL A 19 4.13 -8.61 1.72
CA VAL A 19 2.84 -9.09 2.27
C VAL A 19 1.71 -8.17 1.82
N ILE A 20 1.90 -6.85 1.92
CA ILE A 20 0.92 -5.85 1.46
C ILE A 20 0.69 -6.00 -0.05
N ALA A 21 1.76 -6.08 -0.85
CA ALA A 21 1.64 -6.25 -2.28
C ALA A 21 0.88 -7.55 -2.65
N GLN A 22 1.13 -8.65 -1.95
CA GLN A 22 0.43 -9.92 -2.17
C GLN A 22 -1.06 -9.83 -1.78
N ALA A 23 -1.38 -9.14 -0.68
CA ALA A 23 -2.75 -8.89 -0.27
C ALA A 23 -3.49 -8.03 -1.31
N LEU A 24 -2.87 -6.96 -1.81
CA LEU A 24 -3.42 -6.12 -2.87
C LEU A 24 -3.65 -6.92 -4.17
N LYS A 25 -2.71 -7.81 -4.52
CA LYS A 25 -2.88 -8.69 -5.69
C LYS A 25 -4.05 -9.66 -5.52
N THR A 26 -4.23 -10.21 -4.31
CA THR A 26 -5.33 -11.12 -3.97
C THR A 26 -6.68 -10.41 -4.00
N GLN A 27 -6.71 -9.13 -3.65
CA GLN A 27 -7.87 -8.24 -3.79
C GLN A 27 -8.06 -7.72 -5.21
N ASP A 28 -7.31 -8.27 -6.17
CA ASP A 28 -7.46 -7.92 -7.57
C ASP A 28 -7.23 -6.40 -7.75
N VAL A 29 -6.17 -5.84 -7.17
CA VAL A 29 -5.78 -4.44 -7.46
C VAL A 29 -4.91 -4.40 -8.70
N GLU A 30 -5.30 -3.59 -9.70
CA GLU A 30 -4.50 -3.39 -10.92
C GLU A 30 -3.67 -2.10 -10.88
N TYR A 31 -4.17 -1.06 -10.21
CA TYR A 31 -3.59 0.28 -10.24
C TYR A 31 -3.34 0.84 -8.84
N ILE A 32 -2.15 1.41 -8.66
CA ILE A 32 -1.76 2.16 -7.48
C ILE A 32 -1.43 3.58 -7.91
N PHE A 33 -2.00 4.57 -7.22
CA PHE A 33 -1.75 6.00 -7.48
C PHE A 33 -1.02 6.63 -6.32
N GLY A 34 0.04 7.39 -6.57
CA GLY A 34 0.75 8.03 -5.48
C GLY A 34 1.84 8.95 -5.93
N ILE A 35 2.48 9.59 -4.96
CA ILE A 35 3.74 10.27 -5.18
C ILE A 35 4.86 9.36 -4.65
N VAL A 36 5.95 9.25 -5.42
CA VAL A 36 7.11 8.46 -5.00
C VAL A 36 7.81 9.19 -3.87
N GLY A 37 8.00 8.50 -2.74
CA GLY A 37 8.81 8.98 -1.63
C GLY A 37 9.18 7.83 -0.70
N ILE A 38 10.28 7.97 0.04
CA ILE A 38 10.71 6.99 1.04
C ILE A 38 9.81 7.22 2.27
N PRO A 39 8.96 6.27 2.72
CA PRO A 39 9.11 4.80 2.61
C PRO A 39 8.19 4.08 1.59
N VAL A 40 7.33 4.80 0.88
CA VAL A 40 6.33 4.25 -0.07
C VAL A 40 6.96 3.43 -1.20
N THR A 41 8.20 3.76 -1.58
CA THR A 41 8.92 3.13 -2.68
C THR A 41 9.02 1.60 -2.55
N GLU A 42 9.23 1.06 -1.34
CA GLU A 42 9.36 -0.39 -1.13
C GLU A 42 8.07 -1.16 -1.50
N ILE A 43 6.91 -0.61 -1.13
CA ILE A 43 5.61 -1.19 -1.48
C ILE A 43 5.34 -1.04 -2.97
N ALA A 44 5.67 0.11 -3.56
CA ALA A 44 5.50 0.33 -4.99
C ALA A 44 6.34 -0.67 -5.81
N ILE A 45 7.60 -0.92 -5.42
CA ILE A 45 8.47 -1.90 -6.07
C ILE A 45 7.90 -3.31 -5.92
N ALA A 46 7.50 -3.71 -4.70
CA ALA A 46 6.92 -5.03 -4.45
C ALA A 46 5.62 -5.25 -5.24
N ALA A 47 4.77 -4.24 -5.34
CA ALA A 47 3.54 -4.28 -6.11
C ALA A 47 3.81 -4.36 -7.62
N GLN A 48 4.81 -3.62 -8.13
CA GLN A 48 5.24 -3.70 -9.53
C GLN A 48 5.77 -5.10 -9.89
N GLN A 49 6.49 -5.77 -8.98
CA GLN A 49 6.96 -7.15 -9.18
C GLN A 49 5.79 -8.16 -9.33
N LEU A 50 4.63 -7.88 -8.72
CA LEU A 50 3.42 -8.68 -8.86
C LEU A 50 2.51 -8.25 -10.03
N GLY A 51 3.01 -7.33 -10.87
CA GLY A 51 2.32 -6.84 -12.06
C GLY A 51 1.28 -5.75 -11.79
N ILE A 52 1.29 -5.12 -10.62
CA ILE A 52 0.42 -3.96 -10.31
C ILE A 52 1.06 -2.70 -10.90
N LYS A 53 0.28 -1.90 -11.63
CA LYS A 53 0.77 -0.69 -12.30
C LYS A 53 0.80 0.47 -11.30
N TYR A 54 2.00 0.98 -11.03
CA TYR A 54 2.18 2.19 -10.23
C TYR A 54 2.13 3.44 -11.13
N ILE A 55 1.24 4.37 -10.82
CA ILE A 55 1.06 5.64 -11.52
C ILE A 55 1.51 6.78 -10.61
N GLY A 56 2.67 7.36 -10.95
CA GLY A 56 3.23 8.51 -10.26
C GLY A 56 2.47 9.79 -10.56
N MET A 57 2.00 10.47 -9.52
CA MET A 57 1.31 11.76 -9.57
C MET A 57 2.17 12.86 -8.95
N ARG A 58 1.91 14.11 -9.33
CA ARG A 58 2.62 15.29 -8.79
C ARG A 58 2.00 15.88 -7.52
N ASN A 59 0.79 15.46 -7.19
CA ASN A 59 0.04 15.93 -6.02
C ASN A 59 -0.70 14.74 -5.41
N GLU A 60 -0.57 14.55 -4.10
CA GLU A 60 -1.20 13.47 -3.34
C GLU A 60 -2.73 13.58 -3.35
N GLN A 61 -3.26 14.80 -3.37
CA GLN A 61 -4.70 15.04 -3.49
C GLN A 61 -5.24 14.49 -4.81
N ALA A 62 -4.55 14.77 -5.92
CA ALA A 62 -4.90 14.27 -7.24
C ALA A 62 -4.78 12.74 -7.31
N ALA A 63 -3.74 12.16 -6.68
CA ALA A 63 -3.59 10.71 -6.56
C ALA A 63 -4.78 10.07 -5.84
N CYS A 64 -5.26 10.68 -4.75
CA CYS A 64 -6.43 10.21 -4.03
C CYS A 64 -7.71 10.27 -4.88
N TYR A 65 -7.93 11.34 -5.65
CA TYR A 65 -9.08 11.42 -6.54
C TYR A 65 -9.02 10.36 -7.64
N ALA A 66 -7.86 10.16 -8.27
CA ALA A 66 -7.66 9.15 -9.29
C ALA A 66 -7.92 7.73 -8.75
N ALA A 67 -7.36 7.40 -7.58
CA ALA A 67 -7.60 6.12 -6.92
C ALA A 67 -9.09 5.89 -6.65
N SER A 68 -9.78 6.92 -6.16
CA SER A 68 -11.21 6.79 -5.83
C SER A 68 -12.08 6.69 -7.07
N ALA A 69 -11.73 7.42 -8.15
CA ALA A 69 -12.41 7.33 -9.44
C ALA A 69 -12.23 5.95 -10.08
N ILE A 70 -11.01 5.38 -10.05
CA ILE A 70 -10.79 4.01 -10.50
C ILE A 70 -11.59 3.04 -9.65
N GLY A 71 -11.60 3.21 -8.33
CA GLY A 71 -12.34 2.30 -7.47
C GLY A 71 -13.85 2.29 -7.76
N TYR A 72 -14.39 3.47 -8.07
CA TYR A 72 -15.76 3.62 -8.53
C TYR A 72 -16.01 3.00 -9.91
N LEU A 73 -15.19 3.33 -10.91
CA LEU A 73 -15.38 2.88 -12.30
C LEU A 73 -15.18 1.38 -12.49
N THR A 74 -14.24 0.79 -11.74
CA THR A 74 -13.87 -0.63 -11.86
C THR A 74 -14.59 -1.51 -10.87
N SER A 75 -15.34 -0.93 -9.91
CA SER A 75 -15.94 -1.65 -8.77
C SER A 75 -14.92 -2.50 -7.98
N ARG A 76 -13.64 -2.13 -8.04
CA ARG A 76 -12.51 -2.77 -7.35
C ARG A 76 -11.87 -1.75 -6.40
N PRO A 77 -11.14 -2.17 -5.35
CA PRO A 77 -10.51 -1.19 -4.45
C PRO A 77 -9.43 -0.38 -5.19
N GLY A 78 -9.55 0.95 -5.12
CA GLY A 78 -8.51 1.86 -5.59
C GLY A 78 -7.45 2.09 -4.51
N VAL A 79 -6.17 1.98 -4.84
CA VAL A 79 -5.09 2.15 -3.87
C VAL A 79 -4.42 3.50 -4.07
N CYS A 80 -4.31 4.27 -2.99
CA CYS A 80 -3.51 5.49 -2.95
C CYS A 80 -2.35 5.34 -1.97
N LEU A 81 -1.12 5.51 -2.47
CA LEU A 81 0.08 5.49 -1.66
C LEU A 81 0.61 6.91 -1.45
N VAL A 82 0.74 7.32 -0.19
CA VAL A 82 1.20 8.66 0.20
C VAL A 82 2.21 8.57 1.32
N VAL A 83 3.13 9.54 1.37
CA VAL A 83 4.18 9.60 2.39
C VAL A 83 3.61 10.16 3.70
N SER A 84 4.19 9.77 4.82
CA SER A 84 3.88 10.34 6.14
C SER A 84 4.21 11.84 6.20
N GLY A 85 3.51 12.57 7.07
CA GLY A 85 3.67 14.02 7.21
C GLY A 85 2.86 14.81 6.16
N PRO A 86 3.48 15.68 5.34
CA PRO A 86 2.74 16.57 4.45
C PRO A 86 1.92 15.83 3.39
N GLY A 87 2.40 14.69 2.91
CA GLY A 87 1.70 13.90 1.89
C GLY A 87 0.33 13.40 2.35
N LEU A 88 0.23 12.91 3.59
CA LEU A 88 -1.03 12.50 4.20
C LEU A 88 -2.00 13.69 4.35
N ILE A 89 -1.50 14.85 4.77
CA ILE A 89 -2.32 16.06 4.93
C ILE A 89 -2.86 16.56 3.58
N HIS A 90 -2.07 16.46 2.51
CA HIS A 90 -2.54 16.80 1.16
C HIS A 90 -3.58 15.79 0.64
N ALA A 91 -3.43 14.52 0.99
CA ALA A 91 -4.35 13.44 0.65
C ALA A 91 -5.72 13.55 1.35
N LEU A 92 -5.80 14.25 2.50
CA LEU A 92 -7.00 14.35 3.33
C LEU A 92 -8.23 14.81 2.55
N GLY A 93 -8.10 15.80 1.66
CA GLY A 93 -9.22 16.30 0.86
C GLY A 93 -9.80 15.21 -0.05
N GLY A 94 -8.93 14.43 -0.69
CA GLY A 94 -9.36 13.28 -1.50
C GLY A 94 -9.84 12.09 -0.65
N MET A 95 -9.41 11.96 0.62
CA MET A 95 -9.98 11.00 1.58
C MET A 95 -11.40 11.35 1.97
N ALA A 96 -11.65 12.60 2.35
CA ALA A 96 -12.98 13.07 2.70
C ALA A 96 -13.97 12.88 1.54
N ASN A 97 -13.54 13.21 0.30
CA ASN A 97 -14.35 13.00 -0.89
C ASN A 97 -14.69 11.52 -1.12
N ALA A 98 -13.70 10.63 -1.00
CA ALA A 98 -13.94 9.19 -1.16
C ALA A 98 -14.90 8.65 -0.09
N ASN A 99 -14.74 9.10 1.16
CA ASN A 99 -15.60 8.70 2.27
C ASN A 99 -17.05 9.15 2.08
N MET A 100 -17.27 10.40 1.67
CA MET A 100 -18.62 10.91 1.43
C MET A 100 -19.32 10.23 0.25
N ASN A 101 -18.58 9.83 -0.78
CA ASN A 101 -19.12 9.13 -1.94
C ASN A 101 -19.11 7.59 -1.77
N CYS A 102 -18.70 7.08 -0.61
CA CYS A 102 -18.52 5.64 -0.32
C CYS A 102 -17.66 4.91 -1.37
N TRP A 103 -16.65 5.58 -1.92
CA TRP A 103 -15.76 5.00 -2.92
C TRP A 103 -14.70 4.13 -2.24
N LEU A 104 -14.57 2.89 -2.72
CA LEU A 104 -13.67 1.89 -2.14
C LEU A 104 -12.22 2.31 -2.37
N LYS A 105 -11.54 2.62 -1.27
CA LYS A 105 -10.21 3.24 -1.27
C LYS A 105 -9.36 2.65 -0.15
N LEU A 106 -8.12 2.30 -0.47
CA LEU A 106 -7.10 1.94 0.51
C LEU A 106 -6.01 3.02 0.51
N VAL A 107 -5.84 3.70 1.64
CA VAL A 107 -4.70 4.60 1.89
C VAL A 107 -3.71 3.84 2.74
N ASP A 108 -2.50 3.68 2.24
CA ASP A 108 -1.43 3.09 3.03
C ASP A 108 -0.64 4.18 3.75
N TYR A 109 -0.32 3.91 5.01
CA TYR A 109 0.44 4.78 5.91
C TYR A 109 1.54 3.93 6.57
N ILE A 110 2.80 4.25 6.26
CA ILE A 110 3.93 3.65 6.98
C ILE A 110 4.48 4.69 7.96
N PRO A 111 4.34 4.48 9.28
CA PRO A 111 5.04 5.29 10.28
C PRO A 111 6.56 5.03 10.16
N SER A 112 7.35 6.09 10.15
CA SER A 112 8.81 6.03 10.02
C SER A 112 9.56 5.51 11.27
N SER A 113 8.86 4.93 12.25
CA SER A 113 9.40 4.55 13.55
C SER A 113 9.37 3.04 13.85
N LEU A 114 9.46 2.18 12.84
CA LEU A 114 9.89 0.80 13.06
C LEU A 114 11.42 0.77 12.97
N PRO A 115 12.15 0.68 14.11
CA PRO A 115 13.59 0.52 14.07
C PRO A 115 13.92 -0.77 13.33
N ALA A 116 14.95 -0.71 12.48
CA ALA A 116 15.58 -1.83 11.81
C ALA A 116 16.35 -2.73 12.81
N GLN A 117 15.70 -3.18 13.88
CA GLN A 117 16.28 -4.01 14.94
C GLN A 117 15.25 -5.01 15.46
N ALA A 118 15.19 -6.16 14.80
CA ALA A 118 15.00 -7.47 15.39
C ALA A 118 15.45 -8.49 14.33
N ALA A 119 16.76 -8.58 14.18
CA ALA A 119 17.43 -9.77 13.66
C ALA A 119 17.42 -10.85 14.74
#